data_AF-A0A0R3PR24-F1
#
_entry.id   AF-A0A0R3PR24-F1
#
_cell.length_a   1.000
_cell.length_b   1.000
_cell.length_c   1.000
_cell.angle_alpha   90.00
_cell.angle_beta   90.00
_cell.angle_gamma   90.00
#
_symmetry.space_group_name_H-M   'P 1'
#
loop_
_entity.id
_entity.type
_entity.pdbx_description
1 polymer ?
#
loop_
_entity_poly.entity_id
_entity_poly.type
_entity_poly.pdbx_seq_one_letter_code
_entity_poly.pdbx_strand_id
1 'polypeptide(L)' 'MALKDVQNVADTLNVNLTQIDFDRLDFGETTALDTFYNADVALVDVTVQQQQPSLCYHIGEEA' A
#
# COMPACT_ATOMS: atom_id res chain seq x y z
N MET A 1 -11.35 -8.98 -7.63
CA MET A 1 -10.64 -10.08 -8.33
C MET A 1 -9.14 -9.93 -8.14
N ALA A 2 -8.51 -8.83 -8.56
CA ALA A 2 -7.06 -8.59 -8.43
C ALA A 2 -6.44 -8.90 -7.04
N LEU A 3 -7.06 -8.49 -5.93
CA LEU A 3 -6.53 -8.75 -4.58
C LEU A 3 -6.38 -10.25 -4.27
N LYS A 4 -7.30 -11.08 -4.77
CA LYS A 4 -7.32 -12.52 -4.50
C LYS A 4 -6.26 -13.26 -5.31
N ASP A 5 -6.01 -12.81 -6.53
CA ASP A 5 -4.89 -13.28 -7.35
C ASP A 5 -3.54 -12.90 -6.72
N VAL A 6 -3.42 -11.66 -6.23
CA VAL A 6 -2.23 -11.19 -5.51
C VAL A 6 -1.99 -11.97 -4.22
N GLN A 7 -3.04 -12.25 -3.42
CA GLN A 7 -2.94 -13.10 -2.23
C GLN A 7 -2.47 -14.52 -2.58
N ASN A 8 -3.01 -15.11 -3.65
CA ASN A 8 -2.66 -16.46 -4.05
C ASN A 8 -1.20 -16.56 -4.54
N VAL A 9 -0.73 -15.56 -5.29
CA VAL A 9 0.67 -15.44 -5.70
C VAL A 9 1.56 -15.19 -4.49
N ALA A 10 1.10 -14.37 -3.53
CA ALA A 10 1.87 -14.09 -2.33
C ALA A 10 2.09 -15.33 -1.46
N ASP A 11 1.04 -16.13 -1.28
CA ASP A 11 1.08 -17.41 -0.57
C ASP A 11 2.01 -18.41 -1.29
N THR A 12 1.92 -18.47 -2.63
CA THR A 12 2.76 -19.35 -3.46
C THR A 12 4.24 -18.96 -3.43
N LEU A 13 4.55 -17.66 -3.38
CA LEU A 13 5.92 -17.14 -3.36
C LEU A 13 6.46 -16.94 -1.93
N ASN A 14 5.68 -17.30 -0.91
CA ASN A 14 6.00 -17.09 0.51
C ASN A 14 6.41 -15.63 0.81
N VAL A 15 5.78 -14.66 0.13
CA VAL A 15 5.99 -13.23 0.38
C VAL A 15 5.01 -12.72 1.42
N ASN A 16 5.47 -11.79 2.26
CA ASN A 16 4.66 -11.20 3.31
C ASN A 16 3.72 -10.14 2.72
N LEU A 17 2.49 -10.53 2.42
CA LEU A 17 1.46 -9.61 1.97
C LEU A 17 0.78 -8.95 3.17
N THR A 18 1.03 -7.66 3.37
CA THR A 18 0.30 -6.86 4.37
C THR A 18 -0.66 -5.90 3.69
N GLN A 19 -1.94 -6.00 4.02
CA GLN A 19 -2.93 -5.00 3.60
C GLN A 19 -2.97 -3.85 4.61
N ILE A 20 -2.88 -2.63 4.08
CA ILE A 20 -2.93 -1.40 4.86
C ILE A 20 -4.11 -0.57 4.35
N ASP A 21 -4.99 -0.16 5.25
CA ASP A 21 -6.08 0.75 4.92
C ASP A 21 -5.55 2.15 4.66
N PHE A 22 -6.05 2.81 3.61
CA PHE A 22 -5.67 4.17 3.27
C PHE A 22 -5.88 5.14 4.45
N ASP A 23 -6.96 4.97 5.22
CA ASP A 23 -7.25 5.82 6.39
C ASP A 23 -6.11 5.78 7.42
N ARG A 24 -5.52 4.60 7.66
CA ARG A 24 -4.39 4.44 8.59
C ARG A 24 -3.11 5.06 8.03
N LEU A 25 -2.91 4.99 6.72
CA LEU A 25 -1.77 5.61 6.04
C LEU A 25 -1.90 7.14 6.02
N ASP A 26 -3.06 7.66 5.63
CA ASP A 26 -3.39 9.10 5.56
C ASP A 26 -3.39 9.76 6.94
N PHE A 27 -3.89 9.05 7.96
CA PHE A 27 -3.79 9.49 9.35
C PHE A 27 -2.35 9.54 9.87
N GLY A 28 -1.41 8.88 9.18
CA GLY A 28 -0.02 8.79 9.59
C GLY A 28 0.19 7.83 10.77
N GLU A 29 -0.57 6.74 10.82
CA GLU A 29 -0.40 5.72 11.85
C GLU A 29 1.00 5.11 11.76
N THR A 30 1.76 5.14 12.86
CA THR A 30 3.17 4.71 12.87
C THR A 30 3.36 3.29 12.32
N THR A 31 2.50 2.34 12.69
CA THR A 31 2.61 0.95 12.23
C THR A 31 2.33 0.82 10.73
N ALA A 32 1.36 1.58 10.21
CA ALA A 32 1.02 1.59 8.79
C ALA A 32 2.16 2.22 7.97
N LEU A 33 2.68 3.37 8.41
CA LEU A 33 3.81 4.04 7.78
C LEU A 33 5.08 3.17 7.82
N ASP A 34 5.40 2.59 8.98
CA ASP A 34 6.56 1.71 9.14
C ASP A 34 6.48 0.52 8.18
N THR A 35 5.32 -0.16 8.12
CA THR A 35 5.10 -1.27 7.20
C THR A 35 5.21 -0.82 5.75
N PHE A 36 4.64 0.34 5.39
CA PHE A 36 4.62 0.86 4.02
C PHE A 36 6.02 1.25 3.55
N TYR A 37 6.79 1.97 4.37
CA TYR A 37 8.14 2.43 4.02
C TYR A 37 9.19 1.32 4.12
N ASN A 38 8.97 0.31 4.97
CA ASN A 38 9.88 -0.83 5.12
C ASN A 38 9.54 -2.01 4.20
N ALA A 39 8.46 -1.94 3.43
CA ALA A 39 8.12 -2.97 2.45
C ALA A 39 9.06 -2.90 1.25
N ASP A 40 9.52 -4.07 0.77
CA ASP A 40 10.29 -4.17 -0.47
C ASP A 40 9.50 -3.67 -1.69
N VAL A 41 8.18 -3.91 -1.68
CA VAL A 41 7.26 -3.52 -2.75
C VAL A 41 5.94 -3.07 -2.12
N ALA A 42 5.51 -1.85 -2.44
CA ALA A 42 4.20 -1.32 -2.08
C ALA A 42 3.29 -1.27 -3.31
N LEU A 43 2.09 -1.87 -3.20
CA LEU A 43 1.06 -1.76 -4.23
C LEU A 43 0.02 -0.73 -3.79
N VAL A 44 -0.15 0.32 -4.58
CA VAL A 44 -1.03 1.43 -4.25
C VAL A 44 -2.13 1.55 -5.31
N ASP A 45 -3.39 1.53 -4.87
CA ASP A 45 -4.51 1.78 -5.76
C ASP A 45 -4.71 3.29 -5.96
N VAL A 46 -4.35 3.79 -7.13
CA VAL A 46 -4.53 5.21 -7.52
C VAL A 46 -5.82 5.44 -8.30
N THR A 47 -6.74 4.48 -8.30
CA THR A 47 -8.02 4.58 -9.03
C THR A 47 -8.94 5.59 -8.35
N VAL A 48 -8.79 5.80 -7.05
CA VAL A 48 -9.54 6.79 -6.26
C VAL A 48 -8.81 8.13 -6.29
N GLN A 49 -9.31 9.06 -7.12
CA GLN A 49 -8.71 10.40 -7.30
C GLN A 49 -8.58 11.21 -6.01
N GLN A 50 -9.45 10.95 -5.03
CA GLN A 50 -9.43 11.64 -3.74
C GLN A 50 -8.26 11.20 -2.85
N GLN A 51 -7.76 9.99 -3.06
CA GLN A 51 -6.63 9.41 -2.32
C GLN A 51 -5.30 9.58 -3.06
N GLN A 52 -5.34 9.82 -4.38
CA GLN A 52 -4.16 10.09 -5.22
C GLN A 52 -3.16 11.09 -4.62
N PRO A 53 -3.55 12.32 -4.20
CA PRO A 53 -2.57 13.29 -3.71
C PRO A 53 -1.85 12.83 -2.43
N SER A 54 -2.58 12.27 -1.45
CA SER A 54 -1.96 11.71 -0.24
C SER A 54 -1.07 10.51 -0.58
N LEU A 55 -1.50 9.63 -1.48
CA LEU A 55 -0.73 8.47 -1.91
C LEU A 55 0.55 8.86 -2.65
N CYS A 56 0.47 9.81 -3.59
CA CYS A 56 1.61 10.40 -4.30
C CYS A 56 2.64 11.00 -3.32
N TYR A 57 2.16 11.70 -2.29
CA TYR A 57 3.01 12.21 -1.23
C TYR A 57 3.78 11.10 -0.49
N HIS A 58 3.13 9.99 -0.15
CA HIS A 58 3.77 8.86 0.53
C HIS A 58 4.77 8.08 -0.34
N ILE A 59 4.55 8.01 -1.66
CA ILE A 59 5.47 7.33 -2.59
C ILE A 59 6.60 8.25 -3.08
N GLY A 60 6.63 9.51 -2.65
CA GLY A 60 7.65 10.48 -3.06
C GLY A 60 7.51 10.94 -4.51
N GLU A 61 6.32 10.79 -5.12
CA GLU A 61 5.99 11.55 -6.33
C GLU A 61 5.73 12.99 -5.91
N GLU A 62 6.79 13.79 -5.84
CA GLU A 62 6.67 15.24 -5.82
C GLU A 62 6.03 15.68 -7.15
N ALA A 63 4.73 15.94 -7.12
CA ALA A 63 3.99 16.61 -8.19
C ALA A 63 4.06 18.13 -8.04
#